data_AF-A0A3N6G1G0-F1
#
_entry.id   AF-A0A3N6G1G0-F1
#
_cell.length_a   1.000
_cell.length_b   1.000
_cell.length_c   1.000
_cell.angle_alpha   90.00
_cell.angle_beta   90.00
_cell.angle_gamma   90.00
#
_symmetry.space_group_name_H-M   'P 1'
#
loop_
_entity.id
_entity.type
_entity.pdbx_description
1 polymer ?
#
loop_
_entity_poly.entity_id
_entity_poly.type
_entity_poly.pdbx_seq_one_letter_code
_entity_poly.pdbx_strand_id
1 'polypeptide(L)'
;MSELITAELVDLDLSATTKDAAARSLAERMVAARRVTDLDGFLADVAAREAQMPTGLDGGIGIPHCRSEHVSAPTLAFGRSAAGIDFGAADGPADLVFLIAAPAGADDDHLTILSGLARRLMDPEFTAALRAGTDPRAVAALVRGEEPAEARAEESAQEQAEAQPTGAAESAPFRIVAVTSCPTGIAHTYMAAESLAAAGRAEGVEVTVETQGSAGFKKLDPAVVAAADAVIWAHDVEVREKARFQGKPLVDVGVKAGINRPAELIAEARRKRSAGRSQPWPRPTDPPDPVTGTEPARITRTSASGSVRI
;
A
#
# COMPACT_ATOMS: atom_id res chain seq x y z
N MET A 1 -11.63 -3.88 23.92
CA MET A 1 -11.14 -3.63 22.55
C MET A 1 -9.83 -2.86 22.70
N SER A 2 -8.71 -3.42 22.26
CA SER A 2 -7.44 -2.69 22.29
C SER A 2 -7.49 -1.58 21.26
N GLU A 3 -7.26 -0.34 21.69
CA GLU A 3 -7.14 0.81 20.79
C GLU A 3 -5.93 0.62 19.86
N LEU A 4 -6.07 0.77 18.55
CA LEU A 4 -5.00 0.52 17.58
C LEU A 4 -3.79 1.45 17.80
N ILE A 5 -4.02 2.65 18.34
CA ILE A 5 -3.00 3.61 18.79
C ILE A 5 -3.44 4.23 20.13
N THR A 6 -2.48 4.54 21.00
CA THR A 6 -2.66 5.30 22.25
C THR A 6 -1.60 6.41 22.33
N ALA A 7 -1.72 7.30 23.32
CA ALA A 7 -0.77 8.42 23.47
C ALA A 7 0.68 7.97 23.69
N GLU A 8 0.91 6.81 24.32
CA GLU A 8 2.25 6.26 24.54
C GLU A 8 2.93 5.82 23.23
N LEU A 9 2.12 5.54 22.20
CA LEU A 9 2.56 5.14 20.86
C LEU A 9 2.76 6.32 19.92
N VAL A 10 2.68 7.55 20.43
CA VAL A 10 2.90 8.78 19.68
C VAL A 10 4.23 9.43 20.08
N ASP A 11 5.04 9.74 19.07
CA ASP A 11 6.28 10.52 19.19
C ASP A 11 6.17 11.79 18.34
N LEU A 12 6.02 12.96 18.98
CA LEU A 12 5.86 14.23 18.26
C LEU A 12 7.18 14.89 17.86
N ASP A 13 8.32 14.34 18.32
CA ASP A 13 9.67 14.84 18.08
C ASP A 13 10.63 13.66 17.83
N LEU A 14 10.32 12.87 16.79
CA LEU A 14 11.09 11.70 16.41
C LEU A 14 12.47 12.14 15.89
N SER A 15 13.49 11.98 16.73
CA SER A 15 14.88 12.37 16.46
C SER A 15 15.64 11.45 15.50
N ALA A 16 15.04 10.34 15.08
CA ALA A 16 15.64 9.40 14.14
C ALA A 16 15.84 10.04 12.76
N THR A 17 16.96 9.70 12.12
CA THR A 17 17.35 10.21 10.79
C THR A 17 17.40 9.13 9.72
N THR A 18 17.15 7.87 10.09
CA THR A 18 17.12 6.72 9.17
C THR A 18 15.85 5.90 9.39
N LYS A 19 15.41 5.15 8.37
CA LYS A 19 14.23 4.27 8.45
C LYS A 19 14.36 3.27 9.61
N ASP A 20 15.54 2.67 9.76
CA ASP A 20 15.82 1.66 10.78
C ASP A 20 15.77 2.24 12.20
N ALA A 21 16.34 3.44 12.39
CA ALA A 21 16.30 4.13 13.67
C ALA A 21 14.87 4.58 14.03
N ALA A 22 14.11 5.03 13.03
CA ALA A 22 12.70 5.40 13.20
C ALA A 22 11.85 4.19 13.57
N ALA A 23 12.00 3.08 12.84
CA ALA A 23 11.33 1.82 13.14
C ALA A 23 11.67 1.32 14.55
N ARG A 24 12.96 1.35 14.95
CA ARG A 24 13.38 0.95 16.30
C ARG A 24 12.76 1.81 17.39
N SER A 25 12.84 3.15 17.28
CA SER A 25 12.27 4.07 18.28
C SER A 25 10.76 3.86 18.47
N LEU A 26 10.02 3.72 17.37
CA LEU A 26 8.59 3.46 17.40
C LEU A 26 8.25 2.05 17.92
N ALA A 27 9.05 1.04 17.56
CA ALA A 27 8.87 -0.33 18.04
C ALA A 27 9.15 -0.48 19.54
N GLU A 28 10.12 0.24 20.09
CA GLU A 28 10.40 0.27 21.53
C GLU A 28 9.18 0.76 22.33
N ARG A 29 8.43 1.73 21.79
CA ARG A 29 7.13 2.16 22.37
C ARG A 29 6.08 1.05 22.32
N MET A 30 6.03 0.29 21.23
CA MET A 30 5.14 -0.88 21.11
C MET A 30 5.50 -2.00 22.10
N VAL A 31 6.79 -2.22 22.38
CA VAL A 31 7.26 -3.15 23.42
C VAL A 31 6.85 -2.67 24.80
N ALA A 32 7.06 -1.38 25.11
CA ALA A 32 6.64 -0.78 26.38
C ALA A 32 5.12 -0.90 26.60
N ALA A 33 4.33 -0.79 25.53
CA ALA A 33 2.89 -1.01 25.52
C ALA A 33 2.48 -2.50 25.51
N ARG A 34 3.44 -3.44 25.55
CA ARG A 34 3.23 -4.91 25.51
C ARG A 34 2.52 -5.43 24.25
N ARG A 35 2.71 -4.73 23.13
CA ARG A 35 2.13 -5.08 21.82
C ARG A 35 3.11 -5.83 20.92
N VAL A 36 4.40 -5.61 21.15
CA VAL A 36 5.50 -6.38 20.53
C VAL A 36 6.19 -7.19 21.63
N THR A 37 6.41 -8.47 21.36
CA THR A 37 6.98 -9.45 22.32
C THR A 37 8.48 -9.65 22.13
N ASP A 38 9.01 -9.38 20.95
CA ASP A 38 10.43 -9.45 20.60
C ASP A 38 10.78 -8.30 19.65
N LEU A 39 11.60 -7.36 20.13
CA LEU A 39 11.96 -6.15 19.41
C LEU A 39 12.81 -6.45 18.17
N ASP A 40 13.86 -7.26 18.32
CA ASP A 40 14.82 -7.49 17.25
C ASP A 40 14.22 -8.39 16.17
N GLY A 41 13.42 -9.39 16.56
CA GLY A 41 12.63 -10.19 15.63
C GLY A 41 11.64 -9.34 14.83
N PHE A 42 10.88 -8.47 15.50
CA PHE A 42 9.94 -7.57 14.83
C PHE A 42 10.64 -6.58 13.87
N LEU A 43 11.77 -5.99 14.28
CA LEU A 43 12.53 -5.08 13.42
C LEU A 43 13.11 -5.80 12.20
N ALA A 44 13.53 -7.06 12.34
CA ALA A 44 13.95 -7.88 11.21
C ALA A 44 12.80 -8.10 10.20
N ASP A 45 11.57 -8.36 10.67
CA ASP A 45 10.39 -8.49 9.81
C ASP A 45 10.05 -7.17 9.10
N VAL A 46 10.13 -6.03 9.80
CA VAL A 46 9.92 -4.70 9.21
C VAL A 46 10.96 -4.43 8.12
N ALA A 47 12.25 -4.66 8.41
CA ALA A 47 13.34 -4.44 7.46
C ALA A 47 13.22 -5.37 6.24
N ALA A 48 12.90 -6.65 6.46
CA ALA A 48 12.67 -7.62 5.39
C ALA A 48 11.51 -7.19 4.49
N ARG A 49 10.47 -6.56 5.05
CA ARG A 49 9.37 -6.02 4.25
C ARG A 49 9.73 -4.73 3.52
N GLU A 50 10.44 -3.82 4.16
CA GLU A 50 10.90 -2.57 3.54
C GLU A 50 11.82 -2.85 2.34
N ALA A 51 12.66 -3.89 2.44
CA ALA A 51 13.56 -4.32 1.37
C ALA A 51 12.83 -4.85 0.12
N GLN A 52 11.61 -5.36 0.25
CA GLN A 52 10.81 -5.82 -0.90
C GLN A 52 10.29 -4.64 -1.73
N MET A 53 9.87 -3.57 -1.05
CA MET A 53 9.36 -2.36 -1.68
C MET A 53 9.37 -1.21 -0.67
N PRO A 54 9.92 -0.04 -1.03
CA PRO A 54 9.90 1.15 -0.17
C PRO A 54 8.49 1.50 0.27
N THR A 55 8.31 1.94 1.51
CA THR A 55 7.00 2.28 2.07
C THR A 55 6.71 3.78 2.14
N GLY A 56 7.50 4.60 1.44
CA GLY A 56 7.21 6.02 1.26
C GLY A 56 6.02 6.26 0.33
N LEU A 57 5.19 7.23 0.70
CA LEU A 57 4.07 7.76 -0.05
C LEU A 57 4.25 9.27 -0.25
N ASP A 58 3.59 9.81 -1.28
CA ASP A 58 3.60 11.24 -1.52
C ASP A 58 2.90 11.99 -0.36
N GLY A 59 3.24 13.25 -0.17
CA GLY A 59 2.78 14.08 0.93
C GLY A 59 3.63 13.96 2.19
N GLY A 60 4.88 13.49 2.09
CA GLY A 60 5.81 13.39 3.23
C GLY A 60 5.46 12.27 4.21
N ILE A 61 4.99 11.12 3.73
CA ILE A 61 4.48 10.03 4.57
C ILE A 61 5.32 8.76 4.42
N GLY A 62 5.73 8.17 5.55
CA GLY A 62 6.37 6.85 5.63
C GLY A 62 5.45 5.89 6.37
N ILE A 63 5.18 4.72 5.79
CA ILE A 63 4.30 3.70 6.40
C ILE A 63 5.00 2.34 6.54
N PRO A 64 6.12 2.23 7.28
CA PRO A 64 6.75 0.94 7.53
C PRO A 64 5.75 -0.01 8.17
N HIS A 65 5.59 -1.21 7.60
CA HIS A 65 4.57 -2.14 8.05
C HIS A 65 4.95 -3.59 7.80
N CYS A 66 4.52 -4.50 8.69
CA CYS A 66 4.66 -5.93 8.46
C CYS A 66 3.58 -6.74 9.21
N ARG A 67 3.40 -7.99 8.77
CA ARG A 67 2.84 -9.05 9.62
C ARG A 67 4.00 -9.72 10.34
N SER A 68 3.84 -10.02 11.63
CA SER A 68 4.91 -10.60 12.44
C SER A 68 4.35 -11.52 13.53
N GLU A 69 5.08 -12.60 13.82
CA GLU A 69 4.80 -13.50 14.97
C GLU A 69 5.13 -12.82 16.31
N HIS A 70 5.92 -11.74 16.26
CA HIS A 70 6.35 -10.96 17.42
C HIS A 70 5.35 -9.89 17.84
N VAL A 71 4.14 -9.88 17.26
CA VAL A 71 3.09 -8.90 17.51
C VAL A 71 1.87 -9.57 18.14
N SER A 72 1.48 -9.11 19.33
CA SER A 72 0.40 -9.71 20.12
C SER A 72 -1.00 -9.19 19.76
N ALA A 73 -1.09 -7.98 19.22
CA ALA A 73 -2.34 -7.36 18.75
C ALA A 73 -2.05 -6.33 17.64
N PRO A 74 -2.99 -6.10 16.70
CA PRO A 74 -2.85 -5.04 15.70
C PRO A 74 -2.55 -3.69 16.37
N THR A 75 -1.50 -3.01 15.90
CA THR A 75 -1.04 -1.76 16.51
C THR A 75 -0.43 -0.80 15.52
N LEU A 76 -0.53 0.48 15.83
CA LEU A 76 0.12 1.57 15.12
C LEU A 76 0.87 2.46 16.11
N ALA A 77 2.11 2.79 15.76
CA ALA A 77 2.86 3.86 16.40
C ALA A 77 3.08 4.98 15.39
N PHE A 78 2.94 6.22 15.84
CA PHE A 78 3.09 7.40 15.02
C PHE A 78 4.30 8.21 15.48
N GLY A 79 5.09 8.68 14.53
CA GLY A 79 6.24 9.55 14.75
C GLY A 79 6.20 10.75 13.83
N ARG A 80 6.54 11.95 14.34
CA ARG A 80 6.77 13.14 13.53
C ARG A 80 8.23 13.54 13.57
N SER A 81 8.89 13.61 12.42
CA SER A 81 10.31 13.98 12.29
C SER A 81 10.47 15.36 11.67
N ALA A 82 11.08 16.29 12.39
CA ALA A 82 11.38 17.63 11.86
C ALA A 82 12.44 17.61 10.74
N ALA A 83 13.32 16.61 10.74
CA ALA A 83 14.39 16.48 9.73
C ALA A 83 13.91 15.79 8.44
N GLY A 84 12.80 15.05 8.51
CA GLY A 84 12.37 14.14 7.47
C GLY A 84 13.25 12.88 7.39
N ILE A 85 12.65 11.75 7.03
CA ILE A 85 13.33 10.47 6.86
C ILE A 85 13.03 9.96 5.46
N ASP A 86 14.06 9.64 4.68
CA ASP A 86 13.86 9.05 3.35
C ASP A 86 13.18 7.68 3.50
N PHE A 87 11.96 7.54 2.95
CA PHE A 87 11.18 6.30 2.83
C PHE A 87 11.03 5.83 1.37
N GLY A 88 11.70 6.49 0.43
CA GLY A 88 11.68 6.17 -1.01
C GLY A 88 10.39 6.62 -1.71
N ALA A 89 9.80 7.74 -1.27
CA ALA A 89 8.75 8.45 -2.00
C ALA A 89 9.37 9.33 -3.11
N ALA A 90 8.59 9.68 -4.13
CA ALA A 90 9.09 10.46 -5.26
C ALA A 90 9.24 11.95 -4.95
N ASP A 91 8.46 12.45 -4.00
CA ASP A 91 8.39 13.86 -3.58
C ASP A 91 9.35 14.20 -2.42
N GLY A 92 10.06 13.22 -1.86
CA GLY A 92 11.15 13.42 -0.92
C GLY A 92 10.98 12.67 0.41
N PRO A 93 11.66 13.15 1.48
CA PRO A 93 11.63 12.49 2.78
C PRO A 93 10.28 12.67 3.49
N ALA A 94 9.95 11.70 4.34
CA ALA A 94 8.73 11.70 5.14
C ALA A 94 8.95 12.37 6.51
N ASP A 95 8.08 13.32 6.86
CA ASP A 95 8.01 13.94 8.18
C ASP A 95 6.96 13.27 9.07
N LEU A 96 6.02 12.51 8.49
CA LEU A 96 5.03 11.71 9.20
C LEU A 96 5.33 10.22 9.00
N VAL A 97 5.58 9.50 10.09
CA VAL A 97 5.93 8.07 10.07
C VAL A 97 4.89 7.27 10.84
N PHE A 98 4.28 6.27 10.20
CA PHE A 98 3.31 5.37 10.80
C PHE A 98 3.84 3.94 10.76
N LEU A 99 4.37 3.46 11.88
CA LEU A 99 4.77 2.07 12.01
C LEU A 99 3.54 1.22 12.30
N ILE A 100 3.18 0.33 11.37
CA ILE A 100 1.98 -0.50 11.45
C ILE A 100 2.38 -1.96 11.64
N ALA A 101 1.93 -2.57 12.72
CA ALA A 101 2.24 -3.96 13.05
C ALA A 101 0.96 -4.79 13.16
N ALA A 102 0.93 -5.91 12.45
CA ALA A 102 -0.16 -6.88 12.53
C ALA A 102 0.36 -8.26 12.98
N PRO A 103 -0.38 -9.00 13.83
CA PRO A 103 -0.07 -10.40 14.11
C PRO A 103 -0.04 -11.24 12.82
N ALA A 104 0.83 -12.25 12.74
CA ALA A 104 0.98 -13.13 11.58
C ALA A 104 -0.36 -13.72 11.08
N GLY A 105 -1.24 -14.09 12.00
CA GLY A 105 -2.57 -14.66 11.71
C GLY A 105 -3.75 -13.69 11.80
N ALA A 106 -3.53 -12.37 11.78
CA ALA A 106 -4.65 -11.41 11.92
C ALA A 106 -5.61 -11.43 10.71
N ASP A 107 -6.91 -11.48 10.99
CA ASP A 107 -7.99 -11.45 9.98
C ASP A 107 -8.10 -10.07 9.29
N ASP A 108 -8.64 -10.06 8.07
CA ASP A 108 -8.81 -8.85 7.23
C ASP A 108 -9.71 -7.77 7.86
N ASP A 109 -10.63 -8.15 8.75
CA ASP A 109 -11.54 -7.22 9.42
C ASP A 109 -10.79 -6.20 10.30
N HIS A 110 -9.69 -6.59 10.96
CA HIS A 110 -8.85 -5.63 11.71
C HIS A 110 -8.00 -4.75 10.79
N LEU A 111 -7.69 -5.22 9.57
CA LEU A 111 -6.98 -4.43 8.55
C LEU A 111 -7.90 -3.40 7.88
N THR A 112 -9.21 -3.54 8.00
CA THR A 112 -10.18 -2.52 7.55
C THR A 112 -10.02 -1.19 8.31
N ILE A 113 -9.57 -1.22 9.58
CA ILE A 113 -9.24 0.00 10.33
C ILE A 113 -8.02 0.70 9.70
N LEU A 114 -7.04 -0.05 9.19
CA LEU A 114 -5.92 0.49 8.43
C LEU A 114 -6.36 1.08 7.08
N SER A 115 -7.34 0.47 6.42
CA SER A 115 -8.00 1.03 5.23
C SER A 115 -8.73 2.35 5.54
N GLY A 116 -9.28 2.50 6.75
CA GLY A 116 -9.85 3.77 7.22
C GLY A 116 -8.78 4.87 7.38
N LEU A 117 -7.63 4.53 7.95
CA LEU A 117 -6.50 5.45 8.06
C LEU A 117 -5.93 5.84 6.68
N ALA A 118 -5.84 4.88 5.76
CA ALA A 118 -5.36 5.11 4.38
C ALA A 118 -6.06 6.28 3.69
N ARG A 119 -7.39 6.35 3.77
CA ARG A 119 -8.18 7.45 3.21
C ARG A 119 -7.76 8.80 3.77
N ARG A 120 -7.52 8.84 5.08
CA ARG A 120 -7.21 10.06 5.82
C ARG A 120 -5.78 10.50 5.59
N LEU A 121 -4.84 9.57 5.40
CA LEU A 121 -3.46 9.90 5.05
C LEU A 121 -3.33 10.67 3.73
N MET A 122 -4.30 10.54 2.82
CA MET A 122 -4.34 11.32 1.58
C MET A 122 -5.08 12.65 1.70
N ASP A 123 -5.67 12.92 2.85
CA ASP A 123 -6.38 14.16 3.12
C ASP A 123 -5.38 15.23 3.60
N PRO A 124 -5.21 16.35 2.84
CA PRO A 124 -4.33 17.43 3.23
C PRO A 124 -4.67 18.03 4.60
N GLU A 125 -5.96 18.10 4.96
CA GLU A 125 -6.39 18.66 6.25
C GLU A 125 -5.98 17.75 7.41
N PHE A 126 -6.18 16.44 7.25
CA PHE A 126 -5.74 15.45 8.24
C PHE A 126 -4.23 15.47 8.44
N THR A 127 -3.44 15.48 7.35
CA THR A 127 -1.97 15.51 7.47
C THR A 127 -1.47 16.85 8.02
N ALA A 128 -2.11 17.97 7.70
CA ALA A 128 -1.83 19.26 8.31
C ALA A 128 -2.11 19.26 9.83
N ALA A 129 -3.23 18.69 10.26
CA ALA A 129 -3.57 18.55 11.67
C ALA A 129 -2.54 17.70 12.44
N LEU A 130 -2.04 16.61 11.85
CA LEU A 130 -0.95 15.82 12.44
C LEU A 130 0.37 16.59 12.55
N ARG A 131 0.69 17.44 11.56
CA ARG A 131 1.87 18.32 11.60
C ARG A 131 1.75 19.44 12.64
N ALA A 132 0.54 19.93 12.89
CA ALA A 132 0.27 20.98 13.87
C ALA A 132 0.10 20.45 15.30
N GLY A 133 -0.27 19.17 15.48
CA GLY A 133 -0.59 18.59 16.78
C GLY A 133 0.56 18.69 17.80
N THR A 134 0.25 19.13 19.02
CA THR A 134 1.24 19.29 20.11
C THR A 134 0.98 18.38 21.31
N ASP A 135 -0.17 17.71 21.34
CA ASP A 135 -0.54 16.76 22.39
C ASP A 135 -0.62 15.32 21.83
N PRO A 136 0.18 14.37 22.35
CA PRO A 136 0.13 12.97 21.94
C PRO A 136 -1.26 12.32 22.07
N ARG A 137 -2.06 12.72 23.06
CA ARG A 137 -3.42 12.18 23.24
C ARG A 137 -4.36 12.67 22.14
N ALA A 138 -4.37 13.97 21.87
CA ALA A 138 -5.13 14.55 20.77
C ALA A 138 -4.72 13.96 19.41
N VAL A 139 -3.42 13.76 19.17
CA VAL A 139 -2.95 13.12 17.94
C VAL A 139 -3.39 11.65 17.84
N ALA A 140 -3.33 10.88 18.93
CA ALA A 140 -3.82 9.50 18.92
C ALA A 140 -5.33 9.44 18.65
N ALA A 141 -6.13 10.33 19.26
CA ALA A 141 -7.57 10.46 19.01
C ALA A 141 -7.85 10.83 17.55
N LEU A 142 -7.12 11.83 17.03
CA LEU A 142 -7.18 12.21 15.62
C LEU A 142 -6.89 10.99 14.73
N VAL A 143 -5.81 10.23 14.94
CA VAL A 143 -5.52 9.01 14.14
C VAL A 143 -6.63 7.96 14.22
N ARG A 144 -7.32 7.82 15.36
CA ARG A 144 -8.49 6.92 15.49
C ARG A 144 -9.75 7.42 14.78
N GLY A 145 -9.79 8.68 14.38
CA GLY A 145 -10.98 9.31 13.77
C GLY A 145 -11.94 9.88 14.80
N GLU A 146 -11.43 10.16 16.00
CA GLU A 146 -12.15 10.88 17.04
C GLU A 146 -11.90 12.38 16.84
N GLU A 147 -12.94 13.12 16.49
CA GLU A 147 -12.88 14.59 16.42
C GLU A 147 -12.73 15.19 17.82
N PRO A 148 -11.90 16.25 18.00
CA PRO A 148 -11.91 17.06 19.22
C PRO A 148 -13.33 17.58 19.48
N ALA A 149 -13.77 17.54 20.75
CA ALA A 149 -15.12 17.96 21.14
C ALA A 149 -15.47 19.42 20.75
N GLU A 150 -14.46 20.25 20.46
CA GLU A 150 -14.57 21.66 20.10
C GLU A 150 -14.91 21.86 18.61
N ALA A 151 -14.44 21.00 17.69
CA ALA A 151 -14.73 21.08 16.26
C ALA A 151 -16.20 20.77 15.91
N ARG A 152 -16.83 19.88 16.71
CA ARG A 152 -18.26 19.55 16.60
C ARG A 152 -19.20 20.75 16.79
N ALA A 153 -18.75 21.81 17.46
CA ALA A 153 -19.58 22.99 17.70
C ALA A 153 -19.57 23.96 16.51
N GLU A 154 -18.50 23.97 15.71
CA GLU A 154 -18.29 24.97 14.65
C GLU A 154 -18.78 24.48 13.27
N GLU A 155 -18.64 23.19 12.95
CA GLU A 155 -19.13 22.61 11.68
C GLU A 155 -20.66 22.66 11.52
N SER A 156 -21.39 22.62 12.63
CA SER A 156 -22.86 22.64 12.61
C SER A 156 -23.48 23.96 12.10
N ALA A 157 -22.67 25.00 11.87
CA ALA A 157 -23.14 26.33 11.47
C ALA A 157 -22.89 26.71 10.00
N GLN A 158 -22.12 25.93 9.22
CA GLN A 158 -21.71 26.35 7.86
C GLN A 158 -22.17 25.45 6.70
N GLU A 159 -22.86 24.34 6.95
CA GLU A 159 -23.26 23.39 5.90
C GLU A 159 -24.67 23.61 5.31
N GLN A 160 -25.15 24.85 5.30
CA GLN A 160 -26.40 25.23 4.62
C GLN A 160 -26.23 26.52 3.81
N ALA A 161 -25.52 26.45 2.68
CA ALA A 161 -25.71 27.35 1.55
C ALA A 161 -25.08 26.80 0.24
N GLU A 162 -25.91 26.15 -0.57
CA GLU A 162 -25.96 26.18 -2.06
C GLU A 162 -24.72 25.69 -2.88
N ALA A 163 -24.84 24.96 -3.99
CA ALA A 163 -25.97 24.76 -4.92
C ALA A 163 -25.84 23.47 -5.75
N GLN A 164 -27.00 22.96 -6.18
CA GLN A 164 -27.23 22.18 -7.40
C GLN A 164 -28.01 23.06 -8.41
N PRO A 165 -28.26 22.66 -9.68
CA PRO A 165 -27.51 21.78 -10.58
C PRO A 165 -27.44 22.37 -12.02
N THR A 166 -26.78 21.68 -12.96
CA THR A 166 -27.31 21.61 -14.35
C THR A 166 -27.04 20.23 -14.94
N GLY A 167 -28.11 19.60 -15.43
CA GLY A 167 -28.07 18.29 -16.08
C GLY A 167 -27.45 18.31 -17.48
N ALA A 168 -26.89 17.16 -17.83
CA ALA A 168 -26.66 16.73 -19.20
C ALA A 168 -27.04 15.26 -19.30
N ALA A 169 -27.64 14.89 -20.43
CA ALA A 169 -28.24 13.59 -20.71
C ALA A 169 -27.37 12.40 -20.26
N GLU A 170 -27.96 11.47 -19.50
CA GLU A 170 -27.29 10.30 -18.95
C GLU A 170 -26.88 9.32 -20.05
N SER A 171 -25.68 9.51 -20.60
CA SER A 171 -24.87 8.37 -21.02
C SER A 171 -24.53 7.56 -19.78
N ALA A 172 -24.66 6.23 -19.83
CA ALA A 172 -24.26 5.37 -18.73
C ALA A 172 -22.85 5.74 -18.21
N PRO A 173 -22.64 5.81 -16.89
CA PRO A 173 -21.35 6.22 -16.32
C PRO A 173 -20.27 5.26 -16.79
N PHE A 174 -19.08 5.80 -17.07
CA PHE A 174 -17.94 4.98 -17.47
C PHE A 174 -17.56 4.05 -16.31
N ARG A 175 -17.39 2.76 -16.59
CA ARG A 175 -17.14 1.75 -15.56
C ARG A 175 -15.73 1.20 -15.61
N ILE A 176 -15.06 1.16 -14.46
CA ILE A 176 -13.74 0.57 -14.31
C ILE A 176 -13.82 -0.53 -13.26
N VAL A 177 -13.25 -1.70 -13.59
CA VAL A 177 -12.87 -2.67 -12.57
C VAL A 177 -11.38 -2.55 -12.30
N ALA A 178 -11.00 -2.49 -11.03
CA ALA A 178 -9.60 -2.43 -10.64
C ALA A 178 -9.19 -3.67 -9.85
N VAL A 179 -7.93 -4.07 -9.96
CA VAL A 179 -7.30 -5.06 -9.08
C VAL A 179 -6.08 -4.44 -8.42
N THR A 180 -6.02 -4.51 -7.09
CA THR A 180 -4.89 -4.00 -6.31
C THR A 180 -4.20 -5.13 -5.59
N SER A 181 -2.87 -5.19 -5.63
CA SER A 181 -2.13 -6.29 -5.00
C SER A 181 -0.71 -5.92 -4.60
N CYS A 182 -0.34 -6.12 -3.34
CA CYS A 182 1.02 -5.92 -2.85
C CYS A 182 1.46 -7.12 -1.99
N PRO A 183 2.79 -7.33 -1.79
CA PRO A 183 3.31 -8.55 -1.16
C PRO A 183 2.70 -8.89 0.20
N THR A 184 2.49 -7.88 1.04
CA THR A 184 1.90 -8.06 2.38
C THR A 184 0.39 -8.00 2.41
N GLY A 185 -0.24 -7.36 1.43
CA GLY A 185 -1.68 -7.12 1.42
C GLY A 185 -2.20 -6.34 2.64
N ILE A 186 -1.37 -5.50 3.30
CA ILE A 186 -1.76 -4.77 4.51
C ILE A 186 -2.13 -3.31 4.19
N ALA A 187 -1.16 -2.51 3.74
CA ALA A 187 -1.37 -1.09 3.51
C ALA A 187 -1.65 -0.82 2.04
N HIS A 188 -0.62 -0.91 1.19
CA HIS A 188 -0.70 -0.42 -0.18
C HIS A 188 -1.85 -1.00 -1.01
N THR A 189 -2.19 -2.29 -0.83
CA THR A 189 -3.34 -2.91 -1.51
C THR A 189 -4.63 -2.14 -1.25
N TYR A 190 -4.95 -1.87 0.01
CA TYR A 190 -6.17 -1.18 0.38
C TYR A 190 -6.10 0.33 0.14
N MET A 191 -4.91 0.93 0.31
CA MET A 191 -4.68 2.33 -0.03
C MET A 191 -4.97 2.59 -1.51
N ALA A 192 -4.42 1.77 -2.41
CA ALA A 192 -4.65 1.92 -3.84
C ALA A 192 -6.13 1.72 -4.20
N ALA A 193 -6.81 0.78 -3.53
CA ALA A 193 -8.22 0.52 -3.77
C ALA A 193 -9.08 1.74 -3.43
N GLU A 194 -8.87 2.33 -2.25
CA GLU A 194 -9.61 3.53 -1.84
C GLU A 194 -9.25 4.73 -2.70
N SER A 195 -7.97 4.92 -3.04
CA SER A 195 -7.50 6.01 -3.90
C SER A 195 -8.19 5.99 -5.27
N LEU A 196 -8.27 4.82 -5.90
CA LEU A 196 -8.94 4.61 -7.17
C LEU A 196 -10.46 4.81 -7.05
N ALA A 197 -11.08 4.32 -5.97
CA ALA A 197 -12.52 4.49 -5.74
C ALA A 197 -12.88 5.97 -5.50
N ALA A 198 -12.07 6.70 -4.71
CA ALA A 198 -12.26 8.11 -4.41
C ALA A 198 -12.09 8.99 -5.66
N ALA A 199 -11.02 8.77 -6.43
CA ALA A 199 -10.83 9.47 -7.69
C ALA A 199 -11.94 9.14 -8.70
N GLY A 200 -12.44 7.90 -8.70
CA GLY A 200 -13.61 7.51 -9.48
C GLY A 200 -14.84 8.37 -9.18
N ARG A 201 -15.17 8.52 -7.89
CA ARG A 201 -16.27 9.37 -7.44
C ARG A 201 -16.08 10.83 -7.87
N ALA A 202 -14.87 11.37 -7.74
CA ALA A 202 -14.56 12.74 -8.14
C ALA A 202 -14.70 12.97 -9.67
N GLU A 203 -14.39 11.95 -10.48
CA GLU A 203 -14.39 12.00 -11.95
C GLU A 203 -15.70 11.47 -12.59
N GLY A 204 -16.73 11.20 -11.78
CA GLY A 204 -17.99 10.62 -12.26
C GLY A 204 -17.83 9.24 -12.93
N VAL A 205 -16.88 8.43 -12.44
CA VAL A 205 -16.57 7.07 -12.89
C VAL A 205 -16.99 6.07 -11.82
N GLU A 206 -17.69 5.02 -12.22
CA GLU A 206 -17.96 3.88 -11.35
C GLU A 206 -16.72 2.98 -11.28
N VAL A 207 -16.03 2.98 -10.14
CA VAL A 207 -14.84 2.15 -9.92
C VAL A 207 -15.17 1.06 -8.90
N THR A 208 -15.07 -0.21 -9.31
CA THR A 208 -15.20 -1.37 -8.41
C THR A 208 -13.85 -2.07 -8.27
N VAL A 209 -13.36 -2.27 -7.04
CA VAL A 209 -12.00 -2.78 -6.80
C VAL A 209 -12.01 -4.19 -6.20
N GLU A 210 -11.17 -5.07 -6.75
CA GLU A 210 -10.80 -6.37 -6.18
C GLU A 210 -9.46 -6.23 -5.44
N THR A 211 -9.47 -6.30 -4.11
CA THR A 211 -8.24 -6.32 -3.31
C THR A 211 -7.70 -7.75 -3.24
N GLN A 212 -6.46 -7.94 -3.68
CA GLN A 212 -5.77 -9.23 -3.59
C GLN A 212 -4.65 -9.15 -2.55
N GLY A 213 -4.85 -9.82 -1.41
CA GLY A 213 -3.89 -9.90 -0.32
C GLY A 213 -3.30 -11.30 -0.15
N SER A 214 -2.31 -11.42 0.74
CA SER A 214 -1.71 -12.69 1.14
C SER A 214 -2.72 -13.63 1.83
N ALA A 215 -3.73 -13.09 2.49
CA ALA A 215 -4.82 -13.84 3.14
C ALA A 215 -5.90 -14.36 2.17
N GLY A 216 -5.87 -13.95 0.89
CA GLY A 216 -6.88 -14.32 -0.10
C GLY A 216 -7.49 -13.10 -0.80
N PHE A 217 -8.63 -13.31 -1.47
CA PHE A 217 -9.42 -12.26 -2.10
C PHE A 217 -10.86 -12.69 -2.37
N LYS A 218 -11.79 -11.73 -2.35
CA LYS A 218 -13.16 -11.92 -2.84
C LYS A 218 -13.23 -11.51 -4.30
N LYS A 219 -13.69 -12.43 -5.15
CA LYS A 219 -13.81 -12.16 -6.59
C LYS A 219 -14.91 -11.12 -6.85
N LEU A 220 -14.65 -10.24 -7.81
CA LEU A 220 -15.70 -9.44 -8.42
C LEU A 220 -16.70 -10.33 -9.14
N ASP A 221 -17.97 -9.91 -9.10
CA ASP A 221 -19.04 -10.54 -9.85
C ASP A 221 -18.69 -10.54 -11.35
N PRO A 222 -18.77 -11.69 -12.05
CA PRO A 222 -18.53 -11.75 -13.49
C PRO A 222 -19.35 -10.74 -14.31
N ALA A 223 -20.57 -10.40 -13.88
CA ALA A 223 -21.40 -9.39 -14.53
C ALA A 223 -20.80 -7.97 -14.43
N VAL A 224 -20.22 -7.63 -13.27
CA VAL A 224 -19.51 -6.36 -13.07
C VAL A 224 -18.27 -6.31 -13.96
N VAL A 225 -17.50 -7.40 -14.01
CA VAL A 225 -16.33 -7.50 -14.89
C VAL A 225 -16.73 -7.42 -16.36
N ALA A 226 -17.85 -8.03 -16.77
CA ALA A 226 -18.34 -7.98 -18.14
C ALA A 226 -18.75 -6.56 -18.55
N ALA A 227 -19.43 -5.84 -17.66
CA ALA A 227 -19.97 -4.50 -17.88
C ALA A 227 -18.91 -3.37 -17.83
N ALA A 228 -17.68 -3.67 -17.41
CA ALA A 228 -16.62 -2.68 -17.31
C ALA A 228 -16.12 -2.19 -18.69
N ASP A 229 -15.86 -0.89 -18.80
CA ASP A 229 -15.28 -0.26 -19.99
C ASP A 229 -13.75 -0.40 -20.04
N ALA A 230 -13.11 -0.48 -18.88
CA ALA A 230 -11.66 -0.65 -18.76
C ALA A 230 -11.28 -1.38 -17.47
N VAL A 231 -10.03 -1.84 -17.42
CA VAL A 231 -9.42 -2.52 -16.28
C VAL A 231 -8.20 -1.74 -15.82
N ILE A 232 -8.06 -1.53 -14.52
CA ILE A 232 -6.83 -1.01 -13.90
C ILE A 232 -6.22 -2.11 -13.04
N TRP A 233 -4.97 -2.45 -13.28
CA TRP A 233 -4.17 -3.23 -12.35
C TRP A 233 -3.14 -2.33 -11.69
N ALA A 234 -3.22 -2.23 -10.38
CA ALA A 234 -2.28 -1.52 -9.55
C ALA A 234 -1.61 -2.53 -8.62
N HIS A 235 -0.52 -3.13 -9.08
CA HIS A 235 0.00 -4.34 -8.47
C HIS A 235 1.54 -4.45 -8.50
N ASP A 236 2.09 -5.10 -7.47
CA ASP A 236 3.52 -5.47 -7.39
C ASP A 236 3.73 -6.94 -7.04
N VAL A 237 2.62 -7.69 -6.90
CA VAL A 237 2.61 -9.15 -6.99
C VAL A 237 1.60 -9.56 -8.04
N GLU A 238 1.76 -10.75 -8.59
CA GLU A 238 0.92 -11.22 -9.68
C GLU A 238 -0.59 -11.12 -9.36
N VAL A 239 -1.35 -10.44 -10.23
CA VAL A 239 -2.81 -10.51 -10.23
C VAL A 239 -3.24 -11.94 -10.48
N ARG A 240 -4.05 -12.52 -9.59
CA ARG A 240 -4.59 -13.88 -9.74
C ARG A 240 -5.85 -13.86 -10.60
N GLU A 241 -6.09 -14.95 -11.34
CA GLU A 241 -7.26 -15.15 -12.21
C GLU A 241 -7.44 -14.09 -13.30
N LYS A 242 -6.33 -13.66 -13.88
CA LYS A 242 -6.17 -12.68 -14.97
C LYS A 242 -7.12 -12.88 -16.15
N ALA A 243 -7.43 -14.13 -16.49
CA ALA A 243 -8.23 -14.48 -17.67
C ALA A 243 -9.63 -13.83 -17.68
N ARG A 244 -10.22 -13.54 -16.50
CA ARG A 244 -11.55 -12.93 -16.37
C ARG A 244 -11.62 -11.50 -16.94
N PHE A 245 -10.48 -10.82 -17.05
CA PHE A 245 -10.39 -9.41 -17.47
C PHE A 245 -10.04 -9.24 -18.96
N GLN A 246 -9.88 -10.35 -19.70
CA GLN A 246 -9.44 -10.33 -21.09
C GLN A 246 -10.37 -9.54 -22.02
N GLY A 247 -9.79 -8.95 -23.07
CA GLY A 247 -10.51 -8.19 -24.10
C GLY A 247 -10.83 -6.75 -23.73
N LYS A 248 -10.56 -6.33 -22.48
CA LYS A 248 -10.76 -4.95 -22.03
C LYS A 248 -9.48 -4.12 -22.12
N PRO A 249 -9.59 -2.80 -22.40
CA PRO A 249 -8.45 -1.90 -22.27
C PRO A 249 -7.86 -1.98 -20.86
N LEU A 250 -6.54 -2.19 -20.78
CA LEU A 250 -5.81 -2.36 -19.51
C LEU A 250 -4.88 -1.18 -19.25
N VAL A 251 -4.94 -0.63 -18.04
CA VAL A 251 -3.85 0.15 -17.41
C VAL A 251 -3.16 -0.78 -16.42
N ASP A 252 -1.85 -0.97 -16.58
CA ASP A 252 -1.06 -1.90 -15.77
C ASP A 252 0.11 -1.13 -15.15
N VAL A 253 0.11 -0.98 -13.83
CA VAL A 253 1.03 -0.14 -13.07
C VAL A 253 1.33 -0.75 -11.70
N GLY A 254 2.41 -0.30 -11.06
CA GLY A 254 2.71 -0.64 -9.66
C GLY A 254 1.65 -0.09 -8.68
N VAL A 255 1.50 -0.73 -7.52
CA VAL A 255 0.48 -0.37 -6.51
C VAL A 255 0.59 1.09 -6.07
N LYS A 256 1.82 1.62 -5.97
CA LYS A 256 2.08 3.02 -5.60
C LYS A 256 1.48 4.03 -6.58
N ALA A 257 1.46 3.72 -7.87
CA ALA A 257 0.82 4.59 -8.84
C ALA A 257 -0.69 4.67 -8.60
N GLY A 258 -1.31 3.56 -8.17
CA GLY A 258 -2.70 3.52 -7.74
C GLY A 258 -3.02 4.40 -6.53
N ILE A 259 -2.04 4.65 -5.67
CA ILE A 259 -2.17 5.52 -4.49
C ILE A 259 -1.92 6.98 -4.88
N ASN A 260 -0.81 7.25 -5.55
CA ASN A 260 -0.29 8.60 -5.72
C ASN A 260 -0.91 9.35 -6.90
N ARG A 261 -1.35 8.64 -7.95
CA ARG A 261 -1.85 9.24 -9.20
C ARG A 261 -3.17 8.64 -9.70
N PRO A 262 -4.17 8.37 -8.84
CA PRO A 262 -5.37 7.64 -9.23
C PRO A 262 -6.18 8.35 -10.33
N ALA A 263 -6.29 9.69 -10.28
CA ALA A 263 -6.99 10.47 -11.31
C ALA A 263 -6.33 10.33 -12.70
N GLU A 264 -4.99 10.33 -12.77
CA GLU A 264 -4.27 10.13 -14.02
C GLU A 264 -4.51 8.75 -14.63
N LEU A 265 -4.57 7.71 -13.79
CA LEU A 265 -4.83 6.33 -14.22
C LEU A 265 -6.26 6.17 -14.76
N ILE A 266 -7.24 6.81 -14.13
CA ILE A 266 -8.63 6.84 -14.61
C ILE A 266 -8.71 7.57 -15.97
N ALA A 267 -8.03 8.71 -16.10
CA ALA A 267 -7.96 9.42 -17.37
C ALA A 267 -7.27 8.57 -18.47
N GLU A 268 -6.24 7.80 -18.12
CA GLU A 268 -5.59 6.87 -19.04
C GLU A 268 -6.52 5.74 -19.48
N ALA A 269 -7.27 5.14 -18.55
CA ALA A 269 -8.23 4.09 -18.83
C ALA A 269 -9.31 4.58 -19.83
N ARG A 270 -9.84 5.80 -19.62
CA ARG A 270 -10.77 6.45 -20.56
C ARG A 270 -10.14 6.63 -21.94
N ARG A 271 -8.92 7.19 -22.02
CA ARG A 271 -8.20 7.36 -23.30
C ARG A 271 -7.99 6.04 -24.05
N LYS A 272 -7.60 4.97 -23.34
CA LYS A 272 -7.39 3.65 -23.94
C LYS A 272 -8.69 3.06 -24.49
N ARG A 273 -9.81 3.24 -23.80
CA ARG A 273 -11.14 2.82 -24.28
C ARG A 273 -11.58 3.60 -25.53
N SER A 274 -11.42 4.92 -25.54
CA SER A 274 -11.77 5.76 -26.69
C SER A 274 -10.93 5.47 -27.93
N ALA A 275 -9.67 5.06 -27.74
CA ALA A 275 -8.77 4.71 -28.84
C ALA A 275 -9.05 3.33 -29.47
N GLY A 276 -10.03 2.55 -28.96
CA GLY A 276 -10.37 1.22 -29.48
C GLY A 276 -9.25 0.19 -29.38
N ARG A 277 -8.20 0.47 -28.59
CA ARG A 277 -7.03 -0.40 -28.46
C ARG A 277 -7.23 -1.39 -27.31
N SER A 278 -7.70 -2.59 -27.65
CA SER A 278 -7.40 -3.77 -26.84
C SER A 278 -5.93 -4.10 -27.07
N GLN A 279 -5.03 -3.62 -26.20
CA GLN A 279 -3.65 -4.12 -26.18
C GLN A 279 -3.69 -5.64 -25.96
N PRO A 280 -2.91 -6.44 -26.69
CA PRO A 280 -2.76 -7.85 -26.37
C PRO A 280 -2.19 -7.96 -24.96
N TRP A 281 -2.85 -8.76 -24.13
CA TRP A 281 -2.37 -9.09 -22.79
C TRP A 281 -0.94 -9.62 -22.85
N PRO A 282 -0.06 -9.30 -21.88
CA PRO A 282 1.21 -9.99 -21.75
C PRO A 282 0.93 -11.49 -21.62
N ARG A 283 1.45 -12.29 -22.57
CA ARG A 283 1.36 -13.75 -22.50
C ARG A 283 2.09 -14.24 -21.25
N PRO A 284 1.68 -15.38 -20.67
CA PRO A 284 2.48 -16.02 -19.63
C PRO A 284 3.92 -16.14 -20.14
N THR A 285 4.88 -15.59 -19.40
CA THR A 285 6.28 -15.88 -19.67
C THR A 285 6.46 -17.36 -19.38
N ASP A 286 6.76 -18.15 -20.41
CA ASP A 286 7.21 -19.53 -20.22
C ASP A 286 8.35 -19.53 -19.19
N PRO A 287 8.41 -20.53 -18.30
CA PRO A 287 9.54 -20.66 -17.39
C PRO A 287 10.82 -20.66 -18.23
N PRO A 288 11.90 -19.98 -17.78
CA PRO A 288 13.16 -20.00 -18.50
C PRO A 288 13.57 -21.46 -18.74
N ASP A 289 13.95 -21.77 -19.97
CA ASP A 289 14.49 -23.08 -20.34
C ASP A 289 15.53 -23.50 -19.29
N PRO A 290 15.54 -24.77 -18.84
CA PRO A 290 16.56 -25.23 -17.93
C PRO A 290 17.91 -24.99 -18.58
N VAL A 291 18.70 -24.13 -17.94
CA VAL A 291 20.08 -23.81 -18.33
C VAL A 291 20.78 -25.14 -18.59
N THR A 292 21.12 -25.38 -19.84
CA THR A 292 21.90 -26.53 -20.24
C THR A 292 23.24 -26.42 -19.54
N GLY A 293 23.38 -27.21 -18.47
CA GLY A 293 24.60 -27.30 -17.68
C GLY A 293 25.77 -27.57 -18.60
N THR A 294 26.76 -26.68 -18.53
CA THR A 294 28.06 -26.89 -19.13
C THR A 294 28.65 -28.16 -18.52
N GLU A 295 28.88 -29.18 -19.36
CA GLU A 295 29.58 -30.40 -18.96
C GLU A 295 30.91 -30.06 -18.28
N PRO A 296 31.28 -30.71 -17.15
CA PRO A 296 32.60 -30.55 -16.59
C PRO A 296 33.64 -31.18 -17.53
N ALA A 297 34.68 -30.40 -17.86
CA ALA A 297 35.79 -30.81 -18.70
C ALA A 297 36.42 -32.12 -18.21
N ARG A 298 36.43 -33.14 -19.10
CA ARG A 298 37.18 -34.38 -18.94
C ARG A 298 38.67 -34.07 -18.84
N ILE A 299 39.26 -34.27 -17.67
CA ILE A 299 40.71 -34.32 -17.49
C ILE A 299 41.19 -35.65 -18.10
N THR A 300 41.73 -35.60 -19.33
CA THR A 300 42.49 -36.72 -19.90
C THR A 300 43.87 -36.74 -19.26
N ARG A 301 44.12 -37.72 -18.39
CA ARG A 301 45.49 -38.08 -17.96
C ARG A 301 46.20 -38.75 -19.12
N THR A 302 47.14 -38.05 -19.74
CA THR A 302 48.10 -38.64 -20.67
C THR A 302 49.19 -39.34 -19.86
N SER A 303 49.21 -40.67 -19.88
CA SER A 303 50.34 -41.47 -19.41
C SER A 303 51.44 -41.47 -20.47
N ALA A 304 52.57 -40.84 -20.19
CA ALA A 304 53.79 -41.04 -20.95
C ALA A 304 54.73 -41.93 -20.13
N SER A 305 54.89 -43.17 -20.60
CA SER A 305 55.91 -44.12 -20.19
C SER A 305 57.31 -43.62 -20.59
N GLY A 306 58.22 -43.56 -19.62
CA GLY A 306 59.64 -43.27 -19.84
C GLY A 306 60.48 -44.02 -18.83
N SER A 307 60.64 -45.33 -19.04
CA SER A 307 61.66 -46.16 -18.40
C SER A 307 63.01 -45.94 -19.08
N VAL A 308 64.10 -45.84 -18.30
CA VAL A 308 65.34 -46.67 -18.41
C VAL A 308 66.54 -46.02 -17.69
N ARG A 309 66.93 -46.70 -16.61
CA ARG A 309 68.27 -47.15 -16.16
C ARG A 309 69.37 -46.18 -15.67
N ILE A 310 69.89 -46.65 -14.51
CA ILE A 310 71.13 -46.43 -13.75
C ILE A 310 71.24 -45.11 -13.00
#